data_AF-A0A667Z0A1-F1
#
_entry.id   AF-A0A667Z0A1-F1
#
_cell.length_a   1.000
_cell.length_b   1.000
_cell.length_c   1.000
_cell.angle_alpha   90.00
_cell.angle_beta   90.00
_cell.angle_gamma   90.00
#
_symmetry.space_group_name_H-M   'P 1'
#
loop_
_entity.id
_entity.type
_entity.pdbx_description
1 polymer ?
#
loop_
_entity_poly.entity_id
_entity_poly.type
_entity_poly.pdbx_seq_one_letter_code
_entity_poly.pdbx_strand_id
1 'polypeptide(L)'
;MSLPLCIDSCQRGWRLLYILTAFHRCSEVMKPFLFKFLQDASASPGLQYQGIAKACEQNLRRTFQYGGRVEYPNNMELKAMLAGRSSKRQLFLLPGGIERHLKIKTCSVALDAIEELCYEMGLHRPEALDEYAIFVVTHRGEKQLPYVLVRNYLC
;
A
#
# COMPACT_ATOMS: atom_id res chain seq x y z
N MET A 1 37.48 -5.07 4.89
CA MET A 1 37.23 -4.59 6.27
C MET A 1 35.94 -3.77 6.23
N SER A 2 34.79 -4.43 6.34
CA SER A 2 33.48 -3.79 6.32
C SER A 2 33.19 -3.23 7.71
N LEU A 3 33.02 -1.91 7.82
CA LEU A 3 32.50 -1.27 9.04
C LEU A 3 31.24 -2.01 9.51
N PRO A 4 31.07 -2.28 10.81
CA PRO A 4 29.82 -2.80 11.31
C PRO A 4 28.73 -1.77 11.02
N LEU A 5 27.91 -2.04 10.01
CA LEU A 5 26.72 -1.25 9.75
C LEU A 5 25.89 -1.26 11.03
N CYS A 6 25.65 -0.08 11.60
CA CYS A 6 24.73 0.06 12.72
C CYS A 6 23.35 -0.39 12.23
N ILE A 7 22.91 -1.57 12.68
CA ILE A 7 21.66 -2.22 12.27
C ILE A 7 20.47 -1.28 12.47
N ASP A 8 20.48 -0.49 13.56
CA ASP A 8 19.46 0.52 13.85
C ASP A 8 19.43 1.65 12.81
N SER A 9 20.60 2.14 12.40
CA SER A 9 20.70 3.18 11.37
C SER A 9 20.18 2.67 10.03
N CYS A 10 20.58 1.46 9.63
CA CYS A 10 20.11 0.84 8.39
C CYS A 10 18.60 0.59 8.38
N GLN A 11 18.05 0.08 9.48
CA GLN A 11 16.62 -0.14 9.63
C GLN A 11 15.83 1.17 9.52
N ARG A 12 16.35 2.28 10.07
CA ARG A 12 15.75 3.62 9.91
C ARG A 12 15.80 4.08 8.46
N GLY A 13 16.91 3.85 7.76
CA GLY A 13 17.04 4.14 6.32
C GLY A 13 16.01 3.40 5.48
N TRP A 14 15.81 2.10 5.72
CA TRP A 14 14.79 1.32 5.03
C TRP A 14 13.36 1.79 5.31
N ARG A 15 13.05 2.15 6.56
CA ARG A 15 11.75 2.72 6.95
C ARG A 15 11.50 4.07 6.27
N LEU A 16 12.53 4.92 6.18
CA LEU A 16 12.43 6.18 5.44
C LEU A 16 12.16 5.92 3.95
N LEU A 17 12.91 5.00 3.32
CA LEU A 17 12.71 4.64 1.93
C LEU A 17 11.31 4.05 1.67
N TYR A 18 10.79 3.25 2.60
CA TYR A 18 9.42 2.71 2.55
C TYR A 18 8.37 3.81 2.48
N ILE A 19 8.53 4.86 3.27
CA ILE A 19 7.67 6.04 3.21
C ILE A 19 7.88 6.74 1.86
N LEU A 20 9.10 7.14 1.51
CA LEU A 20 9.36 7.91 0.29
C LEU A 20 8.82 7.24 -0.99
N THR A 21 8.99 5.93 -1.12
CA THR A 21 8.51 5.16 -2.28
C THR A 21 6.98 5.12 -2.41
N ALA A 22 6.24 5.41 -1.35
CA ALA A 22 4.77 5.51 -1.37
C ALA A 22 4.26 6.90 -1.77
N PHE A 23 5.08 7.95 -1.70
CA PHE A 23 4.67 9.35 -1.92
C PHE A 23 5.28 9.96 -3.17
N HIS A 24 6.48 9.54 -3.56
CA HIS A 24 7.24 10.23 -4.60
C HIS A 24 7.74 9.29 -5.68
N ARG A 25 7.56 9.72 -6.93
CA ARG A 25 8.28 9.15 -8.07
C ARG A 25 9.72 9.66 -8.01
N CYS A 26 10.69 8.77 -8.19
CA CYS A 26 12.04 9.19 -8.50
C CYS A 26 12.12 9.70 -9.95
N SER A 27 13.22 10.35 -10.31
CA SER A 27 13.45 10.78 -11.69
C SER A 27 13.53 9.56 -12.62
N GLU A 28 13.16 9.74 -13.89
CA GLU A 28 13.25 8.66 -14.89
C GLU A 28 14.69 8.15 -15.07
N VAL A 29 15.70 8.99 -14.81
CA VAL A 29 17.11 8.59 -14.78
C VAL A 29 17.42 7.66 -13.61
N MET A 30 16.91 7.94 -12.41
CA MET A 30 17.17 7.13 -11.20
C MET A 30 16.35 5.83 -11.19
N LYS A 31 15.16 5.85 -11.80
CA LYS A 31 14.18 4.76 -11.80
C LYS A 31 14.75 3.36 -12.07
N PRO A 32 15.50 3.10 -13.16
CA PRO A 32 16.02 1.75 -13.41
C PRO A 32 16.98 1.28 -12.31
N PHE A 33 17.82 2.17 -11.79
CA PHE A 33 18.78 1.85 -10.73
C PHE A 33 18.08 1.57 -9.41
N LEU A 34 17.09 2.38 -9.06
CA LEU A 34 16.32 2.19 -7.83
C LEU A 34 15.52 0.87 -7.86
N PHE A 35 14.86 0.56 -8.99
CA PHE A 35 14.16 -0.71 -9.13
C PHE A 35 15.11 -1.90 -9.04
N LYS A 36 16.26 -1.84 -9.72
CA LYS A 36 17.26 -2.90 -9.67
C LYS A 36 17.78 -3.13 -8.24
N PHE A 37 18.13 -2.05 -7.54
CA PHE A 37 18.55 -2.11 -6.13
C PHE A 37 17.51 -2.78 -5.23
N LEU A 38 16.23 -2.38 -5.34
CA LEU A 38 15.14 -2.94 -4.53
C LEU A 38 14.88 -4.42 -4.86
N GLN A 39 14.95 -4.77 -6.13
CA GLN A 39 14.79 -6.16 -6.59
C GLN A 39 15.91 -7.04 -6.05
N ASP A 40 17.17 -6.62 -6.18
CA ASP A 40 18.32 -7.36 -5.69
C ASP A 40 18.28 -7.53 -4.17
N ALA A 41 17.89 -6.49 -3.43
CA ALA A 41 17.69 -6.55 -1.98
C ALA A 41 16.52 -7.47 -1.54
N SER A 42 15.57 -7.75 -2.44
CA SER A 42 14.42 -8.61 -2.18
C SER A 42 14.57 -10.06 -2.69
N ALA A 43 15.60 -10.33 -3.51
CA ALA A 43 15.69 -11.54 -4.32
C ALA A 43 15.99 -12.82 -3.51
N SER A 44 16.87 -12.74 -2.51
CA SER A 44 17.32 -13.93 -1.78
C SER A 44 16.62 -14.06 -0.41
N PRO A 45 15.98 -15.22 -0.14
CA PRO A 45 15.50 -15.55 1.20
C PRO A 45 16.62 -15.45 2.24
N GLY A 46 16.34 -14.81 3.37
CA GLY A 46 17.29 -14.68 4.48
C GLY A 46 18.22 -13.46 4.43
N LEU A 47 18.16 -12.64 3.38
CA LEU A 47 18.80 -11.33 3.38
C LEU A 47 18.15 -10.42 4.43
N GLN A 48 18.98 -9.69 5.19
CA GLN A 48 18.48 -8.65 6.08
C GLN A 48 17.69 -7.63 5.26
N TYR A 49 16.51 -7.23 5.76
CA TYR A 49 15.62 -6.25 5.14
C TYR A 49 14.86 -6.72 3.87
N GLN A 50 14.93 -7.99 3.48
CA GLN A 50 14.22 -8.52 2.30
C GLN A 50 12.74 -8.09 2.24
N GLY A 51 12.02 -8.22 3.36
CA GLY A 51 10.60 -7.90 3.44
C GLY A 51 10.28 -6.41 3.21
N ILE A 52 11.08 -5.51 3.79
CA ILE A 52 10.88 -4.06 3.59
C ILE A 52 11.36 -3.60 2.22
N ALA A 53 12.43 -4.19 1.68
CA ALA A 53 12.87 -3.96 0.31
C ALA A 53 11.77 -4.33 -0.71
N LYS A 54 11.15 -5.51 -0.54
CA LYS A 54 10.03 -5.94 -1.39
C LYS A 54 8.84 -4.99 -1.29
N ALA A 55 8.56 -4.49 -0.10
CA ALA A 55 7.47 -3.55 0.10
C ALA A 55 7.75 -2.18 -0.53
N CYS A 56 8.99 -1.66 -0.43
CA CYS A 56 9.43 -0.47 -1.15
C CYS A 56 9.30 -0.62 -2.67
N GLU A 57 9.67 -1.79 -3.22
CA GLU A 57 9.51 -2.09 -4.64
C GLU A 57 8.04 -2.01 -5.07
N GLN A 58 7.15 -2.65 -4.30
CA GLN A 58 5.70 -2.62 -4.56
C GLN A 58 5.13 -1.21 -4.47
N ASN A 59 5.52 -0.44 -3.43
CA ASN A 59 5.10 0.94 -3.26
C ASN A 59 5.54 1.78 -4.47
N LEU A 60 6.79 1.68 -4.89
CA LEU A 60 7.31 2.45 -6.01
C LEU A 60 6.56 2.13 -7.32
N ARG A 61 6.28 0.85 -7.60
CA ARG A 61 5.47 0.45 -8.78
C ARG A 61 4.10 1.13 -8.76
N ARG A 62 3.40 1.08 -7.62
CA ARG A 62 2.09 1.71 -7.43
C ARG A 62 2.16 3.23 -7.60
N THR A 63 3.15 3.88 -7.01
CA THR A 63 3.38 5.33 -7.12
C THR A 63 3.60 5.79 -8.56
N PHE A 64 4.29 4.99 -9.37
CA PHE A 64 4.39 5.24 -10.81
C PHE A 64 3.04 5.06 -11.52
N GLN A 65 2.31 3.99 -11.20
CA GLN A 65 1.04 3.65 -11.85
C GLN A 65 -0.12 4.61 -11.54
N TYR A 66 -0.30 4.97 -10.26
CA TYR A 66 -1.46 5.72 -9.78
C TYR A 66 -1.15 7.12 -9.26
N GLY A 67 0.14 7.50 -9.21
CA GLY A 67 0.57 8.70 -8.49
C GLY A 67 0.91 8.36 -7.04
N GLY A 68 1.61 9.27 -6.35
CA GLY A 68 1.94 9.05 -4.93
C GLY A 68 0.75 9.28 -4.01
N ARG A 69 0.85 8.76 -2.78
CA ARG A 69 -0.08 9.11 -1.70
C ARG A 69 -0.11 10.63 -1.50
N VAL A 70 -1.30 11.14 -1.18
CA VAL A 70 -1.53 12.56 -0.86
C VAL A 70 -1.65 12.75 0.65
N GLU A 71 -2.23 11.77 1.34
CA GLU A 71 -2.40 11.78 2.79
C GLU A 71 -1.21 11.14 3.51
N TYR A 72 -0.74 11.79 4.57
CA TYR A 72 0.37 11.29 5.38
C TYR A 72 -0.03 10.05 6.18
N PRO A 73 0.93 9.14 6.48
CA PRO A 73 0.62 7.95 7.27
C PRO A 73 0.16 8.36 8.67
N ASN A 74 -0.96 7.80 9.12
CA ASN A 74 -1.47 8.08 10.46
C ASN A 74 -0.64 7.36 11.55
N ASN A 75 -0.91 7.69 12.83
CA ASN A 75 -0.22 7.10 13.97
C ASN A 75 -0.28 5.57 14.02
N MET A 76 -1.38 4.95 13.56
CA MET A 76 -1.52 3.49 13.56
C MET A 76 -0.66 2.85 12.48
N GLU A 77 -0.61 3.45 11.29
CA GLU A 77 0.28 3.01 10.20
C GLU A 77 1.75 3.08 10.63
N LEU A 78 2.17 4.19 11.24
CA LEU A 78 3.54 4.35 11.73
C LEU A 78 3.90 3.31 12.80
N LYS A 79 3.01 3.08 13.77
CA LYS A 79 3.20 2.03 14.79
C LYS A 79 3.28 0.64 14.17
N ALA A 80 2.46 0.35 13.16
CA ALA A 80 2.50 -0.92 12.44
C ALA A 80 3.83 -1.11 11.70
N MET A 81 4.29 -0.08 10.98
CA MET A 81 5.57 -0.08 10.27
C MET A 81 6.75 -0.30 11.23
N LEU A 82 6.74 0.35 12.40
CA LEU A 82 7.78 0.14 13.42
C LEU A 82 7.79 -1.31 13.92
N ALA A 83 6.64 -1.95 14.02
CA ALA A 83 6.50 -3.37 14.35
C ALA A 83 6.75 -4.32 13.17
N GLY A 84 7.25 -3.82 12.02
CA GLY A 84 7.54 -4.64 10.84
C GLY A 84 6.30 -5.11 10.07
N ARG A 85 5.12 -4.52 10.33
CA ARG A 85 3.88 -4.83 9.64
C ARG A 85 3.65 -3.82 8.52
N SER A 86 3.29 -4.31 7.34
CA SER A 86 3.03 -3.49 6.14
C SER A 86 1.59 -3.58 5.64
N SER A 87 0.70 -4.15 6.45
CA SER A 87 -0.69 -4.38 6.11
C SER A 87 -1.62 -4.31 7.31
N LYS A 88 -2.86 -3.89 7.07
CA LYS A 88 -3.98 -3.88 8.02
C LYS A 88 -5.11 -4.74 7.46
N ARG A 89 -5.86 -5.39 8.35
CA ARG A 89 -7.14 -6.02 8.00
C ARG A 89 -8.24 -4.96 8.11
N GLN A 90 -8.87 -4.62 6.99
CA GLN A 90 -9.90 -3.59 6.90
C GLN A 90 -11.25 -4.25 6.64
N LEU A 91 -12.25 -3.85 7.41
CA LEU A 91 -13.64 -4.25 7.19
C LEU A 91 -14.22 -3.41 6.04
N PHE A 92 -14.78 -4.10 5.06
CA PHE A 92 -15.59 -3.59 3.97
C PHE A 92 -17.03 -4.09 4.17
N LEU A 93 -17.98 -3.19 3.95
CA LEU A 93 -19.41 -3.49 4.03
C LEU A 93 -19.96 -3.56 2.61
N LEU A 94 -20.49 -4.73 2.24
CA LEU A 94 -21.20 -4.92 0.99
C LEU A 94 -22.70 -4.63 1.18
N PRO A 95 -23.43 -4.34 0.09
CA PRO A 95 -24.88 -4.23 0.13
C PRO A 95 -25.53 -5.46 0.80
N GLY A 96 -26.59 -5.23 1.57
CA GLY A 96 -27.24 -6.28 2.35
C GLY A 96 -26.60 -6.57 3.72
N GLY A 97 -25.66 -5.73 4.16
CA GLY A 97 -25.05 -5.84 5.50
C GLY A 97 -23.99 -6.95 5.61
N ILE A 98 -23.47 -7.41 4.47
CA ILE A 98 -22.45 -8.46 4.43
C ILE A 98 -21.08 -7.85 4.78
N GLU A 99 -20.45 -8.39 5.81
CA GLU A 99 -19.13 -7.98 6.27
C GLU A 99 -18.02 -8.79 5.57
N ARG A 100 -17.07 -8.09 4.94
CA ARG A 100 -15.89 -8.70 4.32
C ARG A 100 -14.61 -8.04 4.80
N HIS A 101 -13.62 -8.84 5.16
CA HIS A 101 -12.35 -8.33 5.65
C HIS A 101 -11.28 -8.53 4.59
N LEU A 102 -10.73 -7.43 4.08
CA LEU A 102 -9.60 -7.47 3.14
C LEU A 102 -8.30 -7.04 3.80
N LYS A 103 -7.19 -7.49 3.24
CA LYS A 103 -5.85 -7.09 3.67
C LYS A 103 -5.39 -5.89 2.84
N ILE A 104 -5.41 -4.72 3.45
CA ILE A 104 -4.98 -3.46 2.82
C ILE A 104 -3.52 -3.17 3.18
N LYS A 105 -2.72 -2.78 2.18
CA LYS A 105 -1.33 -2.33 2.34
C LYS A 105 -1.24 -0.81 2.20
N THR A 106 -0.10 -0.22 2.57
CA THR A 106 0.16 1.22 2.48
C THR A 106 -0.13 1.81 1.10
N CYS A 107 0.18 1.10 0.02
CA CYS A 107 -0.09 1.55 -1.35
C CYS A 107 -1.27 0.83 -2.03
N SER A 108 -2.20 0.29 -1.24
CA SER A 108 -3.45 -0.26 -1.79
C SER A 108 -4.38 0.87 -2.21
N VAL A 109 -4.82 0.83 -3.46
CA VAL A 109 -5.83 1.75 -4.00
C VAL A 109 -7.21 1.10 -3.96
N ALA A 110 -8.28 1.89 -4.04
CA ALA A 110 -9.66 1.41 -4.03
C ALA A 110 -9.90 0.29 -5.07
N LEU A 111 -9.34 0.45 -6.28
CA LEU A 111 -9.41 -0.56 -7.33
C LEU A 111 -8.91 -1.94 -6.87
N ASP A 112 -7.87 -2.03 -6.06
CA ASP A 112 -7.35 -3.31 -5.56
C ASP A 112 -8.38 -4.05 -4.72
N ALA A 113 -9.11 -3.31 -3.88
CA ALA A 113 -10.16 -3.88 -3.04
C ALA A 113 -11.41 -4.21 -3.86
N ILE A 114 -11.74 -3.41 -4.88
CA ILE A 114 -12.83 -3.72 -5.82
C ILE A 114 -12.52 -5.01 -6.58
N GLU A 115 -11.31 -5.16 -7.12
CA GLU A 115 -10.87 -6.37 -7.83
C GLU A 115 -10.97 -7.61 -6.94
N GLU A 116 -10.46 -7.55 -5.70
CA GLU A 116 -10.49 -8.67 -4.75
C GLU A 116 -11.94 -9.04 -4.38
N LEU A 117 -12.79 -8.06 -4.07
CA LEU A 117 -14.20 -8.30 -3.76
C LEU A 117 -14.99 -8.85 -4.95
N CYS A 118 -14.78 -8.31 -6.15
CA CYS A 118 -15.43 -8.81 -7.37
C CYS A 118 -15.04 -10.26 -7.63
N TYR A 119 -13.76 -10.59 -7.49
CA TYR A 119 -13.28 -11.96 -7.62
C TYR A 119 -13.93 -12.90 -6.61
N GLU A 120 -14.01 -12.52 -5.33
CA GLU A 120 -14.68 -13.31 -4.28
C GLU A 120 -16.19 -13.51 -4.55
N MET A 121 -16.84 -12.54 -5.18
CA MET A 121 -18.26 -12.60 -5.58
C MET A 121 -18.50 -13.37 -6.89
N GLY A 122 -17.45 -13.89 -7.55
CA GLY A 122 -17.57 -14.60 -8.82
C GLY A 122 -17.74 -13.68 -10.03
N LEU A 123 -17.46 -12.39 -9.88
CA LEU A 123 -17.55 -11.38 -10.93
C LEU A 123 -16.20 -11.26 -11.64
N HIS A 124 -15.96 -12.15 -12.60
CA HIS A 124 -14.68 -12.25 -13.30
C HIS A 124 -14.60 -11.43 -14.60
N ARG A 125 -15.71 -10.82 -15.01
CA ARG A 125 -15.75 -9.97 -16.21
C ARG A 125 -15.02 -8.63 -15.93
N PRO A 126 -14.10 -8.18 -16.78
CA PRO A 126 -13.38 -6.93 -16.55
C PRO A 126 -14.30 -5.72 -16.37
N GLU A 127 -15.40 -5.69 -17.11
CA GLU A 127 -16.35 -4.58 -17.07
C GLU A 127 -17.10 -4.49 -15.74
N ALA A 128 -17.14 -5.57 -14.95
CA ALA A 128 -17.74 -5.51 -13.61
C ALA A 128 -16.98 -4.54 -12.71
N LEU A 129 -15.66 -4.38 -12.88
CA LEU A 129 -14.86 -3.47 -12.05
C LEU A 129 -15.30 -2.00 -12.19
N ASP A 130 -15.84 -1.64 -13.34
CA ASP A 130 -16.34 -0.28 -13.62
C ASP A 130 -17.74 -0.04 -13.02
N GLU A 131 -18.43 -1.10 -12.60
CA GLU A 131 -19.78 -1.03 -12.00
C GLU A 131 -19.74 -0.83 -10.47
N TYR A 132 -18.57 -0.95 -9.84
CA TYR A 132 -18.41 -0.85 -8.38
C TYR A 132 -17.55 0.35 -7.96
N ALA A 133 -17.89 0.90 -6.79
CA ALA A 133 -17.11 1.94 -6.13
C ALA A 133 -17.08 1.70 -4.62
N ILE A 134 -16.04 2.23 -3.96
CA ILE A 134 -15.94 2.20 -2.50
C ILE A 134 -16.39 3.54 -1.94
N PHE A 135 -17.26 3.49 -0.93
CA PHE A 135 -17.72 4.67 -0.21
C PHE A 135 -17.11 4.71 1.19
N VAL A 136 -16.61 5.88 1.58
CA VAL A 136 -16.23 6.13 2.98
C VAL A 136 -17.43 6.70 3.71
N VAL A 137 -17.87 6.00 4.76
CA VAL A 137 -18.93 6.47 5.65
C VAL A 137 -18.29 6.98 6.94
N THR A 138 -18.38 8.29 7.18
CA THR A 138 -17.91 8.91 8.42
C THR A 138 -19.10 9.28 9.31
N HIS A 139 -19.11 8.81 10.57
CA HIS A 139 -20.06 9.28 11.57
C HIS A 139 -19.63 10.65 12.12
N ARG A 140 -19.84 11.74 11.35
CA ARG A 140 -19.71 13.12 11.83
C ARG A 140 -21.05 13.85 11.62
N GLY A 141 -21.98 13.65 12.55
CA GLY A 141 -23.33 14.23 12.50
C GLY A 141 -24.29 13.54 11.52
N GLU A 142 -25.54 14.02 11.46
CA GLU A 142 -26.65 13.44 10.67
C GLU A 142 -26.42 13.37 9.15
N LYS A 143 -25.32 13.93 8.63
CA LYS A 143 -24.98 13.93 7.20
C LYS A 143 -23.89 12.90 6.90
N GLN A 144 -24.31 11.80 6.28
CA GLN A 144 -23.40 10.88 5.60
C GLN A 144 -23.03 11.51 4.25
N LEU A 145 -21.80 12.01 4.10
CA LEU A 145 -21.28 12.44 2.80
C LEU A 145 -20.40 11.31 2.24
N PRO A 146 -20.91 10.50 1.29
CA PRO A 146 -20.13 9.44 0.69
C PRO A 146 -19.01 10.02 -0.17
N TYR A 147 -17.76 9.86 0.26
CA TYR A 147 -16.60 10.06 -0.63
C TYR A 147 -16.44 8.81 -1.50
N VAL A 148 -16.51 9.00 -2.82
CA VAL A 148 -16.33 7.92 -3.80
C VAL A 148 -14.83 7.73 -4.03
N LEU A 149 -14.33 6.55 -3.68
CA LEU A 149 -12.96 6.13 -3.95
C LEU A 149 -12.97 5.13 -5.10
N VAL A 150 -12.28 5.46 -6.19
CA VAL A 150 -12.09 4.55 -7.34
C VAL A 150 -10.60 4.25 -7.52
N ARG A 151 -9.75 5.27 -7.61
CA ARG A 151 -8.29 5.12 -7.74
C ARG A 151 -7.51 5.71 -6.56
N ASN A 152 -8.20 6.17 -5.53
CA ASN A 152 -7.59 6.75 -4.35
C ASN A 152 -6.97 5.67 -3.46
N TYR A 153 -5.93 6.03 -2.72
CA TYR A 153 -5.35 5.18 -1.70
C TYR A 153 -6.34 4.95 -0.55
N LEU A 154 -6.37 3.71 -0.03
CA LEU A 154 -7.23 3.30 1.09
C LEU A 154 -6.60 3.54 2.47
N CYS A 155 -5.34 3.95 2.50
CA CYS A 155 -4.59 4.31 3.71
C CYS A 155 -4.11 5.76 3.62
#